data_AF-A0AAU6Y5X4-F1
#
_entry.id   AF-A0AAU6Y5X4-F1
#
_cell.length_a   1.000
_cell.length_b   1.000
_cell.length_c   1.000
_cell.angle_alpha   90.00
_cell.angle_beta   90.00
_cell.angle_gamma   90.00
#
_symmetry.space_group_name_H-M   'P 1'
#
loop_
_entity.id
_entity.type
_entity.pdbx_description
1 polymer ?
#
loop_
_entity_poly.entity_id
_entity_poly.type
_entity_poly.pdbx_seq_one_letter_code
_entity_poly.pdbx_strand_id
1 'polypeptide(L)'
;MKILLVIAALCFSQMICQAQRNLLAYEDILYIITNNAQKADDFMQSKGYTKLKVKKAGNLKYHLSLPGNAASDVEIRNDGKRIYIYLATDELNQVNLLVNSISPFVLSQEDNSGITSIKVKDLGMIYMTVNDKVPYSPIRKDYDIRIVSDKNITTYN
;
A
#
# COMPACT_ATOMS: atom_id res chain seq x y z
N MET A 1 1.70 -26.38 33.95
CA MET A 1 2.51 -25.17 33.65
C MET A 1 2.88 -25.00 32.17
N LYS A 2 3.30 -26.06 31.44
CA LYS A 2 3.72 -25.93 30.03
C LYS A 2 2.62 -25.40 29.08
N ILE A 3 1.36 -25.81 29.27
CA ILE A 3 0.21 -25.36 28.45
C ILE A 3 -0.08 -23.86 28.64
N LEU A 4 0.10 -23.33 29.85
CA LEU A 4 -0.18 -21.93 30.16
C LEU A 4 0.82 -20.98 29.48
N LEU A 5 2.09 -21.41 29.36
CA LEU A 5 3.13 -20.69 28.62
C LEU A 5 2.87 -20.68 27.10
N VAL A 6 2.34 -21.77 26.54
CA VAL A 6 1.98 -21.84 25.11
C VAL A 6 0.78 -20.96 24.79
N ILE A 7 -0.25 -20.95 25.64
CA ILE A 7 -1.42 -20.08 25.46
C ILE A 7 -1.02 -18.60 25.60
N ALA A 8 -0.19 -18.26 26.58
CA ALA A 8 0.33 -16.90 26.72
C ALA A 8 1.13 -16.47 25.47
N ALA A 9 2.03 -17.33 24.96
CA ALA A 9 2.79 -17.05 23.75
C ALA A 9 1.91 -16.84 22.51
N LEU A 10 0.81 -17.59 22.39
CA LEU A 10 -0.17 -17.43 21.30
C LEU A 10 -1.01 -16.15 21.42
N CYS A 11 -1.29 -15.67 22.63
CA CYS A 11 -1.97 -14.38 22.83
C CYS A 11 -1.05 -13.19 22.51
N PHE A 12 0.25 -13.28 22.82
CA PHE A 12 1.21 -12.22 22.49
C PHE A 12 1.53 -12.14 21.00
N SER A 13 1.51 -13.24 20.26
CA SER A 13 1.72 -13.22 18.81
C SER A 13 0.61 -12.47 18.06
N GLN A 14 -0.63 -12.51 18.57
CA GLN A 14 -1.75 -11.74 17.99
C GLN A 14 -1.62 -10.23 18.20
N MET A 15 -0.94 -9.78 19.27
CA MET A 15 -0.73 -8.34 19.52
C MET A 15 0.38 -7.76 18.65
N ILE A 16 1.45 -8.52 18.39
CA ILE A 16 2.58 -8.07 17.55
C ILE A 16 2.17 -7.95 16.07
N CYS A 17 1.21 -8.78 15.61
CA CYS A 17 0.72 -8.76 14.23
C CYS A 17 -0.22 -7.57 13.91
N GLN A 18 -0.73 -6.86 14.93
CA GLN A 18 -1.67 -5.75 14.72
C GLN A 18 -1.01 -4.51 14.09
N ALA A 19 0.29 -4.28 14.33
CA ALA A 19 0.99 -3.09 13.81
C ALA A 19 1.18 -3.12 12.28
N GLN A 20 1.30 -4.32 11.68
CA GLN A 20 1.40 -4.48 10.22
C GLN A 20 0.03 -4.46 9.53
N ARG A 21 -1.07 -4.59 10.27
CA ARG A 21 -2.42 -4.71 9.71
C ARG A 21 -2.84 -3.50 8.88
N ASN A 22 -2.32 -2.33 9.22
CA ASN A 22 -2.72 -1.07 8.60
C ASN A 22 -1.98 -0.78 7.29
N LEU A 23 -0.87 -1.47 7.02
CA LEU A 23 -0.08 -1.28 5.80
C LEU A 23 -0.68 -2.04 4.62
N LEU A 24 -0.41 -1.57 3.40
CA LEU A 24 -0.95 -2.15 2.17
C LEU A 24 -0.01 -3.21 1.57
N ALA A 25 -0.51 -4.44 1.44
CA ALA A 25 0.13 -5.53 0.71
C ALA A 25 -0.48 -5.70 -0.70
N TYR A 26 0.09 -6.61 -1.49
CA TYR A 26 -0.41 -7.00 -2.81
C TYR A 26 -1.92 -7.28 -2.84
N GLU A 27 -2.41 -8.10 -1.91
CA GLU A 27 -3.83 -8.48 -1.85
C GLU A 27 -4.73 -7.29 -1.56
N ASP A 28 -4.28 -6.35 -0.71
CA ASP A 28 -5.02 -5.12 -0.39
C ASP A 28 -5.14 -4.24 -1.65
N ILE A 29 -4.05 -4.10 -2.40
CA ILE A 29 -4.03 -3.31 -3.64
C ILE A 29 -4.91 -3.98 -4.70
N LEU A 30 -4.80 -5.30 -4.85
CA LEU A 30 -5.65 -6.05 -5.78
C LEU A 30 -7.13 -5.91 -5.41
N TYR A 31 -7.47 -5.98 -4.11
CA TYR A 31 -8.83 -5.74 -3.63
C TYR A 31 -9.32 -4.34 -4.02
N ILE A 32 -8.51 -3.30 -3.80
CA ILE A 32 -8.84 -1.92 -4.16
C ILE A 32 -9.10 -1.78 -5.67
N ILE A 33 -8.27 -2.41 -6.51
CA ILE A 33 -8.38 -2.29 -7.98
C ILE A 33 -9.57 -3.10 -8.52
N THR A 34 -9.89 -4.24 -7.91
CA THR A 34 -10.93 -5.16 -8.40
C THR A 34 -12.34 -4.82 -7.90
N ASN A 35 -12.47 -3.96 -6.91
CA ASN A 35 -13.76 -3.58 -6.33
C ASN A 35 -14.16 -2.14 -6.70
N ASN A 36 -15.45 -1.86 -6.57
CA ASN A 36 -15.96 -0.51 -6.75
C ASN A 36 -15.43 0.48 -5.69
N ALA A 37 -15.56 1.78 -5.97
CA ALA A 37 -15.04 2.85 -5.14
C ALA A 37 -15.56 2.84 -3.69
N GLN A 38 -16.81 2.38 -3.46
CA GLN A 38 -17.40 2.32 -2.12
C GLN A 38 -16.74 1.21 -1.28
N LYS A 39 -16.59 0.01 -1.84
CA LYS A 39 -15.91 -1.10 -1.15
C LYS A 39 -14.45 -0.77 -0.87
N ALA A 40 -13.76 -0.11 -1.81
CA ALA A 40 -12.41 0.39 -1.59
C ALA A 40 -12.35 1.42 -0.45
N ASP A 41 -13.33 2.32 -0.35
CA ASP A 41 -13.44 3.31 0.73
C ASP A 41 -13.66 2.66 2.10
N ASP A 42 -14.63 1.74 2.20
CA ASP A 42 -14.91 0.99 3.42
C ASP A 42 -13.68 0.18 3.87
N PHE A 43 -13.00 -0.46 2.91
CA PHE A 43 -11.78 -1.21 3.16
C PHE A 43 -10.64 -0.33 3.69
N MET A 44 -10.36 0.81 3.05
CA MET A 44 -9.30 1.73 3.50
C MET A 44 -9.58 2.24 4.91
N GLN A 45 -10.82 2.63 5.21
CA GLN A 45 -11.21 3.06 6.55
C GLN A 45 -11.06 1.92 7.58
N SER A 46 -11.39 0.68 7.21
CA SER A 46 -11.19 -0.49 8.09
C SER A 46 -9.72 -0.78 8.40
N LYS A 47 -8.81 -0.40 7.51
CA LYS A 47 -7.34 -0.46 7.70
C LYS A 47 -6.80 0.70 8.55
N GLY A 48 -7.68 1.60 9.02
CA GLY A 48 -7.34 2.73 9.87
C GLY A 48 -6.97 4.01 9.12
N TYR A 49 -7.10 4.03 7.79
CA TYR A 49 -6.87 5.25 7.02
C TYR A 49 -8.00 6.25 7.21
N THR A 50 -7.64 7.52 7.37
CA THR A 50 -8.59 8.64 7.39
C THR A 50 -8.77 9.21 5.99
N LYS A 51 -10.00 9.26 5.50
CA LYS A 51 -10.34 9.85 4.21
C LYS A 51 -10.14 11.38 4.25
N LEU A 52 -9.40 11.90 3.28
CA LEU A 52 -9.15 13.33 3.08
C LEU A 52 -10.11 13.91 2.04
N LYS A 53 -10.38 15.22 2.13
CA LYS A 53 -11.14 15.94 1.11
C LYS A 53 -10.35 16.04 -0.18
N VAL A 54 -11.00 15.75 -1.30
CA VAL A 54 -10.41 15.82 -2.65
C VAL A 54 -11.22 16.80 -3.51
N LYS A 55 -10.54 17.56 -4.38
CA LYS A 55 -11.17 18.58 -5.24
C LYS A 55 -11.92 17.98 -6.44
N LYS A 56 -11.51 16.79 -6.89
CA LYS A 56 -12.04 16.14 -8.10
C LYS A 56 -12.97 14.98 -7.71
N ALA A 57 -14.19 15.00 -8.23
CA ALA A 57 -15.15 13.91 -8.05
C ALA A 57 -14.58 12.59 -8.61
N GLY A 58 -14.70 11.50 -7.85
CA GLY A 58 -14.21 10.17 -8.22
C GLY A 58 -12.75 9.86 -7.83
N ASN A 59 -11.97 10.85 -7.38
CA ASN A 59 -10.70 10.58 -6.70
C ASN A 59 -10.96 10.31 -5.21
N LEU A 60 -10.22 9.38 -4.64
CA LEU A 60 -10.21 9.10 -3.21
C LEU A 60 -8.81 9.36 -2.68
N LYS A 61 -8.70 10.06 -1.55
CA LYS A 61 -7.41 10.34 -0.90
C LYS A 61 -7.50 9.97 0.57
N TYR A 62 -6.45 9.35 1.08
CA TYR A 62 -6.38 8.80 2.42
C TYR A 62 -5.06 9.15 3.08
N HIS A 63 -5.09 9.27 4.40
CA HIS A 63 -3.93 9.49 5.25
C HIS A 63 -3.95 8.51 6.43
N LEU A 64 -2.82 7.87 6.69
CA LEU A 64 -2.58 7.06 7.87
C LEU A 64 -1.37 7.62 8.61
N SER A 65 -1.59 8.07 9.84
CA SER A 65 -0.49 8.42 10.75
C SER A 65 0.05 7.15 11.40
N LEU A 66 1.37 6.98 11.35
CA LEU A 66 2.08 5.83 11.88
C LEU A 66 2.97 6.24 13.07
N PRO A 67 3.34 5.29 13.96
CA PRO A 67 4.25 5.57 15.07
C PRO A 67 5.57 6.21 14.60
N GLY A 68 6.16 7.07 15.44
CA GLY A 68 7.46 7.69 15.14
C GLY A 68 7.41 8.86 14.14
N ASN A 69 6.25 9.51 14.01
CA ASN A 69 5.99 10.61 13.05
C ASN A 69 6.19 10.16 11.60
N ALA A 70 5.86 8.90 11.31
CA ALA A 70 5.76 8.37 9.96
C ALA A 70 4.31 8.50 9.45
N ALA A 71 4.13 8.44 8.14
CA ALA A 71 2.84 8.53 7.50
C ALA A 71 2.80 7.72 6.20
N SER A 72 1.59 7.32 5.84
CA SER A 72 1.27 6.69 4.56
C SER A 72 0.06 7.38 3.95
N ASP A 73 0.28 8.05 2.84
CA ASP A 73 -0.75 8.73 2.04
C ASP A 73 -1.08 7.90 0.81
N VAL A 74 -2.37 7.71 0.54
CA VAL A 74 -2.84 6.93 -0.61
C VAL A 74 -3.83 7.76 -1.41
N GLU A 75 -3.59 7.91 -2.71
CA GLU A 75 -4.54 8.47 -3.66
C GLU A 75 -4.95 7.41 -4.67
N ILE A 76 -6.26 7.23 -4.84
CA ILE A 76 -6.87 6.34 -5.83
C ILE A 76 -7.61 7.20 -6.83
N ARG A 77 -7.30 7.01 -8.11
CA ARG A 77 -7.95 7.69 -9.22
C ARG A 77 -8.40 6.69 -10.27
N ASN A 78 -9.65 6.80 -10.70
CA ASN A 78 -10.19 6.04 -11.81
C ASN A 78 -10.38 6.99 -13.02
N ASP A 79 -9.89 6.63 -14.19
CA ASP A 79 -10.09 7.39 -15.44
C ASP A 79 -11.16 6.78 -16.37
N GLY A 80 -11.86 5.75 -15.90
CA GLY A 80 -12.87 4.98 -16.64
C GLY A 80 -12.30 3.77 -17.40
N LYS A 81 -10.97 3.67 -17.53
CA LYS A 81 -10.30 2.53 -18.19
C LYS A 81 -9.29 1.84 -17.27
N ARG A 82 -8.68 2.59 -16.36
CA ARG A 82 -7.64 2.14 -15.44
C ARG A 82 -7.82 2.81 -14.09
N ILE A 83 -7.39 2.07 -13.08
CA ILE A 83 -7.21 2.58 -11.73
C ILE A 83 -5.72 2.90 -11.55
N TYR A 84 -5.49 4.09 -11.03
CA TYR A 84 -4.18 4.60 -10.65
C TYR A 84 -4.16 4.70 -9.13
N ILE A 85 -3.20 4.06 -8.51
CA ILE A 85 -2.96 4.20 -7.06
C ILE A 85 -1.61 4.85 -6.89
N TYR A 86 -1.57 5.92 -6.10
CA TYR A 86 -0.35 6.57 -5.66
C TYR A 86 -0.23 6.40 -4.16
N LEU A 87 0.88 5.83 -3.71
CA LEU A 87 1.23 5.63 -2.32
C LEU A 87 2.50 6.42 -2.03
N ALA A 88 2.39 7.40 -1.14
CA ALA A 88 3.52 8.18 -0.63
C ALA A 88 3.72 7.81 0.84
N THR A 89 4.91 7.35 1.20
CA THR A 89 5.18 6.86 2.56
C THR A 89 6.62 7.13 2.95
N ASP A 90 6.89 7.38 4.23
CA ASP A 90 8.24 7.40 4.81
C ASP A 90 8.48 6.18 5.72
N GLU A 91 7.52 5.27 5.78
CA GLU A 91 7.60 3.99 6.50
C GLU A 91 8.24 2.92 5.62
N LEU A 92 9.46 2.48 5.96
CA LEU A 92 10.18 1.43 5.24
C LEU A 92 9.43 0.08 5.27
N ASN A 93 8.73 -0.24 6.37
CA ASN A 93 7.97 -1.49 6.45
C ASN A 93 6.84 -1.56 5.43
N GLN A 94 6.27 -0.43 5.02
CA GLN A 94 5.25 -0.36 3.96
C GLN A 94 5.84 -0.79 2.61
N VAL A 95 7.07 -0.34 2.31
CA VAL A 95 7.78 -0.71 1.08
C VAL A 95 8.17 -2.19 1.12
N ASN A 96 8.76 -2.64 2.21
CA ASN A 96 9.17 -4.04 2.38
C ASN A 96 7.98 -4.99 2.28
N LEU A 97 6.85 -4.65 2.92
CA LEU A 97 5.62 -5.43 2.84
C LEU A 97 5.15 -5.54 1.39
N LEU A 98 5.08 -4.42 0.68
CA LEU A 98 4.65 -4.41 -0.71
C LEU A 98 5.57 -5.25 -1.57
N VAL A 99 6.88 -4.99 -1.56
CA VAL A 99 7.87 -5.71 -2.39
C VAL A 99 7.87 -7.21 -2.10
N ASN A 100 7.81 -7.60 -0.83
CA ASN A 100 7.76 -9.01 -0.46
C ASN A 100 6.46 -9.67 -0.93
N SER A 101 5.32 -8.98 -0.76
CA SER A 101 4.01 -9.51 -1.13
C SER A 101 3.80 -9.64 -2.65
N ILE A 102 4.44 -8.79 -3.47
CA ILE A 102 4.37 -8.90 -4.94
C ILE A 102 5.37 -9.90 -5.51
N SER A 103 6.43 -10.25 -4.77
CA SER A 103 7.55 -11.07 -5.27
C SER A 103 7.12 -12.37 -5.99
N PRO A 104 6.07 -13.12 -5.56
CA PRO A 104 5.66 -14.33 -6.26
C PRO A 104 4.96 -14.08 -7.61
N PHE A 105 4.55 -12.82 -7.87
CA PHE A 105 3.75 -12.41 -9.02
C PHE A 105 4.54 -11.52 -10.00
N VAL A 106 5.83 -11.26 -9.73
CA VAL A 106 6.68 -10.43 -10.59
C VAL A 106 6.93 -11.14 -11.93
N LEU A 107 6.58 -10.47 -13.02
CA LEU A 107 6.84 -10.92 -14.39
C LEU A 107 8.14 -10.36 -14.93
N SER A 108 8.47 -9.12 -14.60
CA SER A 108 9.72 -8.45 -14.96
C SER A 108 10.00 -7.27 -14.04
N GLN A 109 11.28 -6.93 -13.87
CA GLN A 109 11.74 -5.76 -13.11
C GLN A 109 12.87 -5.08 -13.88
N GLU A 110 12.81 -3.76 -13.97
CA GLU A 110 13.82 -2.91 -14.60
C GLU A 110 14.09 -1.69 -13.73
N ASP A 111 15.37 -1.36 -13.55
CA ASP A 111 15.80 -0.16 -12.83
C ASP A 111 16.39 0.83 -13.83
N ASN A 112 15.79 2.02 -13.93
CA ASN A 112 16.25 3.06 -14.85
C ASN A 112 16.18 4.44 -14.19
N SER A 113 17.32 5.15 -14.17
CA SER A 113 17.41 6.55 -13.76
C SER A 113 16.74 6.85 -12.41
N GLY A 114 16.93 5.97 -11.42
CA GLY A 114 16.36 6.11 -10.07
C GLY A 114 14.89 5.71 -9.92
N ILE A 115 14.31 5.09 -10.96
CA ILE A 115 12.95 4.52 -10.94
C ILE A 115 13.05 3.00 -11.09
N THR A 116 12.47 2.28 -10.15
CA THR A 116 12.26 0.83 -10.26
C THR A 116 10.89 0.57 -10.87
N SER A 117 10.86 -0.09 -12.02
CA SER A 117 9.63 -0.48 -12.74
C SER A 117 9.43 -1.99 -12.60
N ILE A 118 8.29 -2.40 -12.04
CA ILE A 118 7.96 -3.81 -11.78
C ILE A 118 6.65 -4.13 -12.48
N LYS A 119 6.68 -5.13 -13.36
CA LYS A 119 5.47 -5.70 -13.94
C LYS A 119 4.98 -6.84 -13.06
N VAL A 120 3.75 -6.73 -12.56
CA VAL A 120 3.14 -7.69 -11.63
C VAL A 120 1.92 -8.32 -12.28
N LYS A 121 1.86 -9.65 -12.30
CA LYS A 121 0.74 -10.41 -12.84
C LYS A 121 -0.56 -10.03 -12.12
N ASP A 122 -1.65 -9.92 -12.88
CA ASP A 122 -3.02 -9.64 -12.39
C ASP A 122 -3.19 -8.29 -11.65
N LEU A 123 -2.17 -7.44 -11.66
CA LEU A 123 -2.18 -6.11 -11.04
C LEU A 123 -1.82 -5.02 -12.05
N GLY A 124 -0.69 -5.14 -12.75
CA GLY A 124 -0.23 -4.18 -13.76
C GLY A 124 1.20 -3.72 -13.53
N MET A 125 1.46 -2.42 -13.70
CA MET A 125 2.80 -1.84 -13.55
C MET A 125 2.92 -1.07 -12.23
N ILE A 126 3.97 -1.36 -11.47
CA ILE A 126 4.39 -0.60 -10.29
C ILE A 126 5.64 0.19 -10.64
N TYR A 127 5.66 1.48 -10.32
CA TYR A 127 6.83 2.35 -10.42
C TYR A 127 7.16 2.85 -9.02
N MET A 128 8.40 2.65 -8.58
CA MET A 128 8.87 3.09 -7.27
C MET A 128 10.02 4.08 -7.43
N THR A 129 9.99 5.14 -6.64
CA THR A 129 11.05 6.15 -6.55
C THR A 129 11.38 6.39 -5.09
N VAL A 130 12.67 6.54 -4.80
CA VAL A 130 13.18 6.80 -3.44
C VAL A 130 13.81 8.18 -3.44
N ASN A 131 13.30 9.05 -2.58
CA ASN A 131 13.77 10.41 -2.42
C ASN A 131 14.36 10.62 -1.01
N ASP A 132 15.27 11.57 -0.88
CA ASP A 132 15.71 12.03 0.44
C ASP A 132 14.58 12.77 1.15
N LYS A 133 14.36 12.44 2.43
CA LYS A 133 13.33 13.10 3.23
C LYS A 133 13.62 14.59 3.40
N VAL A 134 12.59 15.44 3.38
CA VAL A 134 12.71 16.87 3.67
C VAL A 134 11.93 17.23 4.95
N PRO A 135 12.58 17.81 5.99
CA PRO A 135 14.01 18.15 6.08
C PRO A 135 14.94 16.92 6.09
N TYR A 136 16.17 17.10 5.59
CA TYR A 136 17.14 16.01 5.37
C TYR A 136 17.35 15.16 6.62
N SER A 137 17.18 13.85 6.45
CA SER A 137 17.47 12.84 7.47
C SER A 137 18.24 11.70 6.83
N PRO A 138 19.46 11.37 7.28
CA PRO A 138 20.28 10.34 6.66
C PRO A 138 19.67 8.93 6.79
N ILE A 139 18.75 8.75 7.74
CA ILE A 139 18.09 7.46 8.03
C ILE A 139 16.64 7.38 7.55
N ARG A 140 16.06 8.47 7.01
CA ARG A 140 14.67 8.49 6.53
C ARG A 140 14.63 8.86 5.06
N LYS A 141 13.82 8.14 4.31
CA LYS A 141 13.59 8.34 2.88
C LYS A 141 12.10 8.49 2.66
N ASP A 142 11.74 9.24 1.63
CA ASP A 142 10.37 9.33 1.17
C ASP A 142 10.23 8.41 -0.05
N TYR A 143 9.23 7.54 -0.03
CA TYR A 143 8.97 6.55 -1.06
C TYR A 143 7.72 6.93 -1.83
N ASP A 144 7.86 7.08 -3.14
CA ASP A 144 6.77 7.32 -4.06
C ASP A 144 6.51 6.06 -4.88
N ILE A 145 5.34 5.46 -4.67
CA ILE A 145 4.94 4.22 -5.34
C ILE A 145 3.71 4.53 -6.19
N ARG A 146 3.81 4.30 -7.50
CA ARG A 146 2.72 4.47 -8.46
C ARG A 146 2.34 3.13 -9.05
N ILE A 147 1.06 2.80 -8.96
CA ILE A 147 0.51 1.55 -9.46
C ILE A 147 -0.49 1.89 -10.56
N VAL A 148 -0.27 1.31 -11.73
CA VAL A 148 -1.13 1.49 -12.90
C VAL A 148 -1.76 0.14 -13.21
N SER A 149 -3.07 0.04 -13.01
CA SER A 149 -3.77 -1.20 -13.24
C SER A 149 -3.77 -1.62 -14.71
N ASP A 150 -3.78 -2.93 -14.96
CA ASP A 150 -4.01 -3.44 -16.30
C ASP A 150 -5.39 -3.05 -16.83
N LYS A 151 -5.51 -2.88 -18.15
CA LYS A 151 -6.77 -2.47 -18.83
C LYS A 151 -7.88 -3.52 -18.70
N ASN A 152 -7.51 -4.77 -18.41
CA ASN A 152 -8.42 -5.91 -18.39
C ASN A 152 -8.97 -6.19 -16.99
N ILE A 153 -8.58 -5.41 -15.97
CA ILE A 153 -9.11 -5.57 -14.62
C ILE A 153 -10.46 -4.85 -14.55
N THR A 154 -11.54 -5.62 -14.63
CA THR A 154 -12.91 -5.12 -14.45
C THR A 154 -13.23 -4.99 -12.96
N THR A 155 -13.66 -3.80 -12.54
CA THR A 155 -14.25 -3.60 -11.22
C THR A 155 -15.58 -4.33 -11.11
N TYR A 156 -15.71 -5.20 -10.11
CA TYR A 156 -16.97 -5.85 -9.78
C TYR A 156 -17.85 -4.90 -8.95
N ASN A 157 -19.09 -4.68 -9.42
CA ASN A 157 -20.11 -3.91 -8.70
C ASN A 157 -20.68 -4.73 -7.54
#